data_AF-J3B4W9-F1
#
_entry.id   AF-J3B4W9-F1
#
_cell.length_a   1.000
_cell.length_b   1.000
_cell.length_c   1.000
_cell.angle_alpha   90.00
_cell.angle_beta   90.00
_cell.angle_gamma   90.00
#
_symmetry.space_group_name_H-M   'P 1'
#
loop_
_entity.id
_entity.type
_entity.pdbx_description
1 polymer ?
#
loop_
_entity_poly.entity_id
_entity_poly.type
_entity_poly.pdbx_seq_one_letter_code
_entity_poly.pdbx_strand_id
1 'polypeptide(L)' 'MRELQEETGLGVDDMLYLMQLETGGTRHHVYEASVLNSSKARPQNEIFDCLWYPLDAVQNLKTSDATLRIVRAFQRRL' A
#
# COMPACT_ATOMS: atom_id res chain seq x y z
N MET A 1 -6.07 1.00 8.92
CA MET A 1 -5.29 0.91 10.18
C MET A 1 -5.12 -0.51 10.66
N ARG A 2 -6.19 -1.27 10.96
CA ARG A 2 -6.12 -2.64 11.49
C ARG A 2 -5.18 -3.57 10.69
N GLU A 3 -5.45 -3.79 9.41
CA GLU A 3 -4.64 -4.71 8.58
C GLU A 3 -3.17 -4.29 8.49
N LEU A 4 -2.89 -2.99 8.37
CA LEU A 4 -1.51 -2.50 8.32
C LEU A 4 -0.76 -2.92 9.60
N GLN A 5 -1.37 -2.77 10.76
CA GLN A 5 -0.77 -3.19 12.02
C GLN A 5 -0.65 -4.71 12.13
N GLU A 6 -1.69 -5.45 11.77
CA GLU A 6 -1.72 -6.91 11.87
C GLU A 6 -0.72 -7.59 10.92
N GLU A 7 -0.54 -7.09 9.70
CA GLU A 7 0.35 -7.70 8.71
C GLU A 7 1.80 -7.19 8.80
N THR A 8 2.01 -5.91 9.16
CA THR A 8 3.34 -5.28 9.09
C THR A 8 3.91 -4.86 10.45
N GLY A 9 3.08 -4.85 11.50
CA GLY A 9 3.42 -4.30 12.81
C GLY A 9 3.49 -2.77 12.88
N LEU A 10 3.20 -2.06 11.79
CA LEU A 10 3.28 -0.61 11.75
C LEU A 10 2.06 0.05 12.40
N GLY A 11 2.34 1.00 13.29
CA GLY A 11 1.33 1.96 13.76
C GLY A 11 1.12 3.07 12.75
N VAL A 12 -0.12 3.56 12.67
CA VAL A 12 -0.52 4.68 11.81
C VAL A 12 -0.62 5.95 12.66
N ASP A 13 0.01 7.02 12.17
CA ASP A 13 -0.09 8.36 12.73
C ASP A 13 -1.26 9.14 12.09
N ASP A 14 -1.36 9.08 10.76
CA ASP A 14 -2.44 9.72 9.99
C ASP A 14 -2.80 8.89 8.74
N MET A 15 -4.01 9.10 8.22
CA MET A 15 -4.50 8.53 6.97
C MET A 15 -5.16 9.59 6.09
N LEU A 16 -4.63 9.74 4.87
CA LEU A 16 -5.23 10.57 3.84
C LEU A 16 -5.96 9.70 2.81
N TYR A 17 -7.26 9.93 2.64
CA TYR A 17 -7.99 9.33 1.52
C TYR A 17 -7.54 9.95 0.19
N LEU A 18 -7.18 9.09 -0.77
CA LEU A 18 -6.70 9.52 -2.08
C LEU A 18 -7.76 9.40 -3.16
N MET A 19 -8.36 8.22 -3.29
CA MET A 19 -9.30 7.92 -4.38
C MET A 19 -10.04 6.59 -4.17
N GLN A 20 -11.05 6.36 -5.01
CA GLN A 20 -11.68 5.06 -5.21
C GLN A 20 -11.30 4.53 -6.60
N LEU A 21 -10.97 3.23 -6.69
CA LEU A 21 -10.71 2.53 -7.94
C LEU A 21 -11.57 1.27 -8.01
N GLU A 22 -12.34 1.12 -9.07
CA GLU A 22 -13.04 -0.13 -9.37
C GLU A 22 -12.25 -0.93 -10.41
N THR A 23 -11.90 -2.17 -10.09
CA THR A 23 -11.15 -3.06 -10.97
C THR A 23 -11.35 -4.52 -10.56
N GLY A 24 -11.44 -5.42 -11.53
CA GLY A 24 -11.62 -6.86 -11.27
C GLY A 24 -12.88 -7.23 -10.46
N GLY A 25 -13.92 -6.39 -10.48
CA GLY A 25 -15.12 -6.55 -9.65
C GLY A 25 -14.97 -6.09 -8.20
N THR A 26 -13.79 -5.60 -7.81
CA THR A 26 -13.51 -5.10 -6.47
C THR A 26 -13.45 -3.57 -6.46
N ARG A 27 -14.06 -2.97 -5.43
CA ARG A 27 -13.96 -1.55 -5.16
C ARG A 27 -12.86 -1.31 -4.13
N HIS A 28 -11.79 -0.65 -4.56
CA HIS A 28 -10.65 -0.29 -3.72
C HIS A 28 -10.82 1.15 -3.22
N HIS A 29 -10.78 1.33 -1.91
CA HIS A 29 -10.61 2.65 -1.28
C HIS A 29 -9.14 2.81 -0.93
N VAL A 30 -8.46 3.75 -1.59
CA VAL A 30 -7.00 3.91 -1.48
C VAL A 30 -6.70 5.06 -0.53
N TYR A 31 -5.81 4.79 0.41
CA TYR A 31 -5.33 5.74 1.40
C TYR A 31 -3.80 5.79 1.38
N GLU A 32 -3.25 6.99 1.61
CA GLU A 32 -1.87 7.15 2.05
C GLU A 32 -1.87 7.12 3.58
N ALA A 33 -0.91 6.39 4.17
CA ALA A 33 -0.77 6.31 5.62
C ALA A 33 0.60 6.84 6.03
N SER A 34 0.61 7.80 6.96
CA SER A 34 1.82 8.22 7.66
C SER A 34 2.10 7.22 8.79
N VAL A 35 3.29 6.64 8.81
CA VAL A 35 3.67 5.59 9.78
C VAL A 35 4.77 6.09 10.71
N LEU A 36 4.67 5.79 12.01
CA LEU A 36 5.56 6.35 13.03
C LEU A 36 7.02 5.86 12.92
N ASN A 37 7.25 4.62 12.49
CA ASN A 37 8.57 4.00 12.42
C ASN A 37 8.64 2.99 11.26
N SER A 38 8.75 3.48 10.03
CA SER A 38 8.78 2.64 8.81
C SER A 38 9.87 1.56 8.81
N SER A 39 11.00 1.80 9.51
CA SER A 39 12.10 0.85 9.66
C SER A 39 11.76 -0.39 10.50
N LYS A 40 10.66 -0.36 11.27
CA LYS A 40 10.19 -1.51 12.07
C LYS A 40 9.23 -2.41 11.32
N ALA A 41 8.91 -2.10 10.06
CA ALA A 41 8.07 -2.94 9.22
C ALA A 41 8.66 -4.36 9.17
N ARG A 42 7.82 -5.35 9.45
CA ARG A 42 8.22 -6.76 9.44
C ARG A 42 7.01 -7.62 9.08
N PRO A 43 7.20 -8.74 8.38
CA PRO A 43 6.09 -9.64 8.09
C PRO A 43 5.49 -10.19 9.39
N GLN A 44 4.16 -10.20 9.46
CA GLN A 44 3.37 -10.77 10.53
C GLN A 44 2.15 -11.49 9.94
N ASN A 45 1.62 -12.45 10.69
CA ASN A 45 0.40 -13.19 10.37
C ASN A 45 0.43 -13.81 8.96
N GLU A 46 -0.33 -13.24 8.02
CA GLU A 46 -0.64 -13.85 6.71
C GLU A 46 0.40 -13.55 5.62
N ILE A 47 1.34 -12.62 5.87
CA ILE A 47 2.35 -12.24 4.87
C ILE A 47 3.72 -12.84 5.17
N PHE A 48 4.39 -13.32 4.13
CA PHE A 48 5.71 -13.97 4.26
C PHE A 48 6.87 -12.96 4.30
N ASP A 49 6.72 -11.79 3.69
CA ASP A 49 7.78 -10.77 3.58
C ASP A 49 7.20 -9.34 3.59
N CYS A 50 8.01 -8.36 3.99
CA CYS A 50 7.63 -6.95 4.06
C CYS A 50 8.81 -6.07 3.61
N LEU A 51 8.65 -5.38 2.47
CA LEU A 51 9.71 -4.64 1.80
C LEU A 51 9.23 -3.27 1.35
N TRP A 52 10.11 -2.27 1.46
CA TRP A 52 9.91 -0.96 0.86
C TRP A 52 10.43 -0.97 -0.58
N TYR A 53 9.61 -0.52 -1.52
CA TYR A 53 9.97 -0.42 -2.93
C TYR A 53 9.79 1.02 -3.45
N PRO A 54 10.70 1.52 -4.31
CA PRO A 54 10.50 2.77 -5.03
C PRO A 54 9.24 2.71 -5.91
N LEU A 55 8.47 3.80 -5.96
CA LEU A 55 7.20 3.84 -6.71
C LEU A 55 7.39 3.58 -8.21
N ASP A 56 8.48 4.08 -8.79
CA ASP A 56 8.85 3.87 -10.19
C ASP A 56 9.34 2.43 -10.48
N ALA A 57 9.69 1.65 -9.46
CA ALA A 57 10.08 0.25 -9.61
C ALA A 57 8.88 -0.71 -9.60
N VAL A 58 7.70 -0.28 -9.14
CA VAL A 58 6.51 -1.16 -8.97
C VAL A 58 6.07 -1.81 -10.29
N GLN A 59 6.26 -1.12 -11.41
CA GLN A 59 5.97 -1.64 -12.75
C GLN A 59 6.78 -2.88 -13.14
N ASN A 60 7.90 -3.14 -12.46
CA ASN A 60 8.74 -4.31 -12.67
C ASN A 60 8.41 -5.46 -11.69
N LEU A 61 7.49 -5.24 -10.75
CA LEU A 61 7.06 -6.26 -9.79
C LEU A 61 5.91 -7.08 -10.34
N LYS A 62 5.91 -8.38 -10.03
CA LYS A 62 4.79 -9.27 -10.33
C LYS A 62 3.64 -8.98 -9.36
N THR A 63 2.83 -8.00 -9.70
CA THR A 63 1.68 -7.53 -8.89
C THR A 63 0.38 -7.61 -9.70
N SER A 64 -0.75 -7.35 -9.05
CA SER A 64 -2.05 -7.29 -9.71
C SER A 64 -2.19 -6.04 -10.59
N ASP A 65 -3.06 -6.09 -11.60
CA ASP A 65 -3.43 -4.90 -12.39
C ASP A 65 -3.96 -3.77 -11.52
N ALA A 66 -4.69 -4.10 -10.44
CA ALA A 66 -5.17 -3.13 -9.46
C ALA A 66 -4.02 -2.35 -8.82
N THR A 67 -2.99 -3.05 -8.33
CA THR A 67 -1.80 -2.43 -7.73
C THR A 67 -1.12 -1.48 -8.71
N LEU A 68 -0.89 -1.91 -9.97
CA LEU A 68 -0.27 -1.07 -10.99
C LEU A 68 -1.10 0.18 -11.30
N ARG A 69 -2.42 0.05 -11.41
CA ARG A 69 -3.33 1.18 -11.68
C ARG A 69 -3.37 2.15 -10.50
N ILE A 70 -3.34 1.66 -9.27
CA ILE A 70 -3.28 2.49 -8.06
C ILE A 70 -2.00 3.33 -8.04
N VAL A 71 -0.84 2.69 -8.20
CA VAL A 71 0.46 3.40 -8.15
C VAL A 71 0.58 4.43 -9.28
N ARG A 72 0.18 4.07 -10.51
CA ARG A 72 0.18 5.01 -11.64
C ARG A 72 -0.76 6.21 -11.43
N ALA A 73 -1.92 5.98 -10.82
CA ALA A 73 -2.85 7.07 -10.50
C ALA A 73 -2.26 8.00 -9.43
N PHE A 74 -1.62 7.45 -8.40
CA PHE A 74 -0.93 8.23 -7.37
C PHE A 74 0.23 9.07 -7.95
N GLN A 75 1.10 8.46 -8.77
CA GLN A 75 2.24 9.16 -9.39
C GLN A 75 1.84 10.35 -10.26
N ARG A 76 0.66 10.32 -10.89
CA ARG A 76 0.17 11.45 -11.72
C ARG A 76 -0.35 12.63 -10.89
N ARG A 77 -0.55 12.45 -9.58
CA ARG A 77 -1.03 13.50 -8.67
C ARG A 77 0.13 14.25 -7.99
N LEU A 78 1.31 13.63 -7.91
CA LEU A 78 2.55 14.25 -7.45
C LEU A 78 3.05 15.28 -8.47
#